data_AF-A0A172QBC1-F1
#
_entry.id   AF-A0A172QBC1-F1
#
_cell.length_a   1.000
_cell.length_b   1.000
_cell.length_c   1.000
_cell.angle_alpha   90.00
_cell.angle_beta   90.00
_cell.angle_gamma   90.00
#
_symmetry.space_group_name_H-M   'P 1'
#
loop_
_entity.id
_entity.type
_entity.pdbx_description
1 polymer ?
#
loop_
_entity_poly.entity_id
_entity_poly.type
_entity_poly.pdbx_seq_one_letter_code
_entity_poly.pdbx_strand_id
1 'polypeptide(L)'
;MFKKRFKTSLLPLFAGFLLLFHLVLSGPAAANAETANKSNKVTASSVKNGTILHAWNWSFNTLTQNMKDIRDAGYAAIQTSPINQVKEGNQGDKSMRNWYWLYQPTSYQIGNRYLGTEQEFKDMWQPRIKYG
;
A
#
# COMPACT_ATOMS: atom_id res chain seq x y z
N MET A 1 -70.76 -28.71 20.27
CA MET A 1 -69.80 -28.18 19.26
C MET A 1 -68.95 -27.10 19.94
N PHE A 2 -67.68 -26.99 19.54
CA PHE A 2 -66.61 -26.05 19.98
C PHE A 2 -65.74 -26.38 21.21
N LYS A 3 -64.51 -26.84 20.91
CA LYS A 3 -63.33 -26.87 21.78
C LYS A 3 -62.66 -25.49 21.80
N LYS A 4 -62.27 -24.97 22.97
CA LYS A 4 -61.25 -23.90 23.09
C LYS A 4 -59.94 -24.51 23.61
N ARG A 5 -58.90 -24.52 22.79
CA ARG A 5 -57.52 -24.88 23.20
C ARG A 5 -56.76 -23.60 23.53
N PHE A 6 -56.39 -23.43 24.80
CA PHE A 6 -55.37 -22.47 25.21
C PHE A 6 -54.01 -23.00 24.75
N LYS A 7 -53.24 -22.18 24.01
CA LYS A 7 -51.84 -22.46 23.67
C LYS A 7 -50.95 -21.70 24.66
N THR A 8 -50.39 -22.40 25.64
CA THR A 8 -49.25 -21.92 26.42
C THR A 8 -48.02 -21.95 25.54
N SER A 9 -47.48 -20.77 25.20
CA SER A 9 -46.29 -20.62 24.38
C SER A 9 -45.04 -20.78 25.25
N LEU A 10 -44.24 -21.81 24.97
CA LEU A 10 -42.93 -22.08 25.60
C LEU A 10 -41.79 -21.16 25.09
N LEU A 11 -42.11 -20.09 24.34
CA LEU A 11 -41.10 -19.16 23.80
C LEU A 11 -40.24 -18.37 24.82
N PRO A 12 -40.68 -18.04 26.06
CA PRO A 12 -39.90 -17.11 26.88
C PRO A 12 -38.68 -17.76 27.57
N LEU A 13 -38.59 -19.09 27.62
CA LEU A 13 -37.47 -19.78 28.27
C LEU A 13 -36.23 -19.92 27.37
N PHE A 14 -36.36 -19.87 26.05
CA PHE A 14 -35.22 -19.95 25.13
C PHE A 14 -34.52 -18.61 24.91
N ALA A 15 -35.25 -17.48 25.01
CA ALA A 15 -34.68 -16.15 24.80
C ALA A 15 -33.75 -15.71 25.95
N GLY A 16 -34.03 -16.13 27.18
CA GLY A 16 -33.19 -15.79 28.35
C GLY A 16 -31.82 -16.46 28.35
N PHE A 17 -31.72 -17.68 27.81
CA PHE A 17 -30.46 -18.43 27.78
C PHE A 17 -29.49 -17.92 26.70
N LEU A 18 -30.02 -17.36 25.61
CA LEU A 18 -29.20 -16.78 24.53
C LEU A 18 -28.52 -15.47 24.95
N LEU A 19 -29.17 -14.66 25.80
CA LEU A 19 -28.63 -13.37 26.25
C LEU A 19 -27.52 -13.51 27.31
N LEU A 20 -27.59 -14.55 28.16
CA LEU A 20 -26.54 -14.87 29.12
C LEU A 20 -25.28 -15.47 28.47
N PHE A 21 -25.41 -16.11 27.30
CA PHE A 21 -24.25 -16.59 26.54
C PHE A 21 -23.44 -15.47 25.87
N HIS A 22 -24.08 -14.34 25.52
CA HIS A 22 -23.38 -13.20 24.92
C HIS A 22 -22.57 -12.36 25.92
N LEU A 23 -22.92 -12.35 27.20
CA LEU A 23 -22.22 -11.53 28.20
C LEU A 23 -20.94 -12.20 28.75
N VAL A 24 -20.84 -13.54 28.68
CA VAL A 24 -19.69 -14.30 29.20
C VAL A 24 -18.57 -14.49 28.17
N LEU A 25 -18.87 -14.34 26.87
CA LEU A 25 -17.89 -14.46 25.79
C LEU A 25 -17.33 -13.13 25.29
N SER A 26 -17.56 -12.04 26.03
CA SER A 26 -16.91 -10.74 25.84
C SER A 26 -15.86 -10.49 26.94
N GLY A 27 -15.05 -11.50 27.23
CA GLY A 27 -13.73 -11.28 27.85
C GLY A 27 -12.84 -10.44 26.93
N PRO A 28 -11.68 -9.94 27.40
CA PRO A 28 -10.83 -8.99 26.69
C PRO A 28 -10.10 -9.64 25.50
N ALA A 29 -10.84 -10.11 24.50
CA ALA A 29 -10.34 -10.58 23.22
C ALA A 29 -10.48 -9.50 22.14
N ALA A 30 -11.20 -8.41 22.42
CA ALA A 30 -11.37 -7.27 21.51
C ALA A 30 -10.24 -6.22 21.58
N ALA A 31 -9.22 -6.43 22.43
CA ALA A 31 -8.14 -5.46 22.64
C ALA A 31 -6.88 -5.71 21.80
N ASN A 32 -6.78 -6.81 21.05
CA ASN A 32 -5.58 -7.12 20.25
C ASN A 32 -5.95 -7.75 18.90
N ALA A 33 -6.63 -6.99 18.05
CA ALA A 33 -6.52 -7.16 16.61
C ALA A 33 -5.59 -6.09 16.03
N GLU A 34 -4.47 -5.83 16.70
CA GLU A 34 -3.31 -5.30 16.00
C GLU A 34 -2.89 -6.42 15.05
N THR A 35 -3.29 -6.31 13.79
CA THR A 35 -2.78 -7.16 12.73
C THR A 35 -1.27 -6.96 12.79
N ALA A 36 -0.57 -7.92 13.40
CA ALA A 36 0.87 -7.97 13.38
C ALA A 36 1.25 -8.07 11.91
N ASN A 37 1.50 -6.91 11.30
CA ASN A 37 2.09 -6.77 9.99
C ASN A 37 3.46 -7.40 10.18
N LYS A 38 3.57 -8.72 9.94
CA LYS A 38 4.84 -9.41 9.88
C LYS A 38 5.59 -8.64 8.81
N SER A 39 6.48 -7.75 9.24
CA SER A 39 7.35 -7.04 8.32
C SER A 39 7.93 -8.12 7.42
N ASN A 40 7.69 -8.01 6.12
CA ASN A 40 8.34 -8.88 5.15
C ASN A 40 9.81 -8.50 5.22
N LYS A 41 10.52 -9.04 6.22
CA LYS A 41 11.94 -8.85 6.39
C LYS A 41 12.54 -9.20 5.05
N VAL A 42 13.15 -8.24 4.38
CA VAL A 42 13.77 -8.42 3.08
C VAL A 42 14.73 -9.61 3.20
N THR A 43 14.30 -10.77 2.70
CA THR A 43 15.07 -12.02 2.78
C THR A 43 15.99 -12.17 1.58
N ALA A 44 15.67 -11.49 0.48
CA ALA A 44 16.47 -11.45 -0.71
C ALA A 44 17.61 -10.42 -0.55
N SER A 45 18.84 -10.91 -0.39
CA SER A 45 20.06 -10.10 -0.32
C SER A 45 20.47 -9.48 -1.67
N SER A 46 19.72 -9.76 -2.75
CA SER A 46 20.03 -9.25 -4.08
C SER A 46 18.76 -8.96 -4.89
N VAL A 47 18.85 -7.97 -5.80
CA VAL A 47 17.79 -7.62 -6.76
C VAL A 47 17.30 -8.84 -7.54
N LYS A 48 18.21 -9.74 -7.93
CA LYS A 48 17.91 -10.94 -8.73
C LYS A 48 16.93 -11.90 -8.05
N ASN A 49 17.00 -12.01 -6.73
CA ASN A 49 16.22 -12.98 -5.96
C ASN A 49 15.05 -12.32 -5.19
N GLY A 50 14.85 -11.02 -5.35
CA GLY A 50 13.82 -10.25 -4.65
C GLY A 50 12.72 -9.77 -5.58
N THR A 51 11.74 -9.08 -5.00
CA THR A 51 10.67 -8.41 -5.76
C THR A 51 11.07 -6.98 -6.10
N ILE A 52 10.72 -6.54 -7.30
CA ILE A 52 10.99 -5.18 -7.80
C ILE A 52 9.67 -4.42 -7.79
N LEU A 53 9.63 -3.27 -7.11
CA LEU A 53 8.54 -2.32 -7.24
C LEU A 53 8.73 -1.52 -8.52
N HIS A 54 7.82 -1.66 -9.47
CA HIS A 54 7.74 -0.72 -10.58
C HIS A 54 6.95 0.53 -10.16
N ALA A 55 7.68 1.57 -9.76
CA ALA A 55 7.11 2.84 -9.31
C ALA A 55 6.76 3.75 -10.51
N TRP A 56 5.83 3.26 -11.32
CA TRP A 56 5.48 3.84 -12.61
C TRP A 56 4.91 5.26 -12.45
N ASN A 57 5.61 6.24 -13.02
CA ASN A 57 5.31 7.68 -12.98
C ASN A 57 5.40 8.33 -11.59
N TRP A 58 6.06 7.68 -10.62
CA TRP A 58 6.32 8.30 -9.33
C TRP A 58 7.47 9.29 -9.46
N SER A 59 7.29 10.50 -8.92
CA SER A 59 8.36 11.49 -8.87
C SER A 59 9.47 11.04 -7.90
N PHE A 60 10.68 11.56 -8.07
CA PHE A 60 11.80 11.28 -7.16
C PHE A 60 11.45 11.66 -5.72
N ASN A 61 10.78 12.79 -5.51
CA ASN A 61 10.31 13.22 -4.18
C ASN A 61 9.25 12.29 -3.59
N THR A 62 8.31 11.79 -4.42
CA THR A 62 7.33 10.80 -3.98
C THR A 62 8.02 9.52 -3.50
N LEU A 63 9.02 9.05 -4.25
CA LEU A 63 9.82 7.89 -3.84
C LEU A 63 10.58 8.14 -2.54
N THR A 64 11.22 9.30 -2.39
CA THR A 64 11.91 9.69 -1.14
C THR A 64 10.98 9.62 0.07
N GLN A 65 9.76 10.16 -0.07
CA GLN A 65 8.76 10.21 1.01
C GLN A 65 8.23 8.83 1.40
N ASN A 66 8.19 7.88 0.45
CA ASN A 66 7.61 6.55 0.66
C ASN A 66 8.67 5.45 0.85
N MET A 67 9.97 5.78 0.89
CA MET A 67 11.05 4.79 0.92
C MET A 67 10.93 3.81 2.10
N LYS A 68 10.51 4.31 3.27
CA LYS A 68 10.31 3.46 4.45
C LYS A 68 9.21 2.43 4.19
N ASP A 69 8.07 2.84 3.65
CA ASP A 69 6.93 1.96 3.39
C ASP A 69 7.26 0.94 2.28
N ILE A 70 8.00 1.35 1.26
CA ILE A 70 8.48 0.45 0.20
C ILE A 70 9.37 -0.65 0.79
N ARG A 71 10.29 -0.29 1.70
CA ARG A 71 11.14 -1.26 2.37
C ARG A 71 10.35 -2.17 3.31
N ASP A 72 9.45 -1.61 4.10
CA ASP A 72 8.64 -2.38 5.06
C ASP A 72 7.68 -3.35 4.34
N ALA A 73 7.29 -3.03 3.10
CA ALA A 73 6.55 -3.93 2.20
C ALA A 73 7.40 -5.09 1.64
N GLY A 74 8.73 -5.05 1.79
CA GLY A 74 9.64 -6.15 1.44
C GLY A 74 10.21 -6.11 0.02
N TYR A 75 10.14 -4.98 -0.69
CA TYR A 75 10.73 -4.85 -2.03
C TYR A 75 12.27 -4.77 -1.95
N ALA A 76 12.95 -5.51 -2.84
CA ALA A 76 14.41 -5.52 -2.93
C ALA A 76 14.96 -4.44 -3.87
N ALA A 77 14.15 -3.95 -4.81
CA ALA A 77 14.53 -2.88 -5.72
C ALA A 77 13.33 -2.03 -6.14
N ILE A 78 13.64 -0.85 -6.66
CA ILE A 78 12.68 0.07 -7.27
C ILE A 78 13.11 0.29 -8.71
N GLN A 79 12.18 0.14 -9.65
CA GLN A 79 12.32 0.59 -11.03
C GLN A 79 11.54 1.89 -11.21
N THR A 80 12.25 2.96 -11.61
CA THR A 80 11.65 4.24 -11.97
C THR A 80 11.19 4.25 -13.43
N SER A 81 10.35 5.23 -13.78
CA SER A 81 10.20 5.64 -15.19
C SER A 81 11.51 6.27 -15.72
N PRO A 82 11.66 6.51 -17.06
CA PRO A 82 12.86 7.10 -17.64
C PRO A 82 13.28 8.42 -16.98
N ILE A 83 14.54 8.48 -16.56
CA ILE A 83 15.07 9.60 -15.75
C ILE A 83 15.70 10.71 -16.58
N ASN A 84 15.94 10.47 -17.87
CA ASN A 84 16.60 11.43 -18.75
C ASN A 84 15.65 12.56 -19.20
N GLN A 85 16.19 13.58 -19.85
CA GLN A 85 15.42 14.62 -20.51
C GLN A 85 14.61 14.04 -21.67
N VAL A 86 13.34 14.45 -21.74
CA VAL A 86 12.37 13.98 -22.72
C VAL A 86 11.63 15.15 -23.34
N LYS A 87 10.91 14.87 -24.43
CA LYS A 87 9.99 15.83 -25.03
C LYS A 87 8.81 16.07 -24.10
N GLU A 88 8.61 17.32 -23.71
CA GLU A 88 7.48 17.75 -22.87
C GLU A 88 6.26 18.12 -23.74
N GLY A 89 5.65 17.10 -24.35
CA GLY A 89 4.44 17.29 -25.16
C GLY A 89 3.24 17.75 -24.33
N ASN A 90 2.18 18.25 -24.99
CA ASN A 90 0.99 18.81 -24.33
C ASN A 90 1.33 19.84 -23.24
N GLN A 91 2.31 20.71 -23.52
CA GLN A 91 2.79 21.74 -22.60
C GLN A 91 3.27 21.18 -21.23
N GLY A 92 3.70 19.91 -21.21
CA GLY A 92 4.16 19.25 -19.99
C GLY A 92 3.02 18.99 -18.98
N ASP A 93 1.79 18.83 -19.45
CA ASP A 93 0.65 18.40 -18.64
C ASP A 93 0.92 17.02 -18.00
N LYS A 94 0.71 16.95 -16.68
CA LYS A 94 0.98 15.76 -15.87
C LYS A 94 -0.20 14.79 -15.79
N SER A 95 -1.26 14.98 -16.57
CA SER A 95 -2.32 13.98 -16.72
C SER A 95 -1.75 12.59 -17.03
N MET A 96 -2.30 11.55 -16.40
CA MET A 96 -1.83 10.17 -16.60
C MET A 96 -1.91 9.73 -18.07
N ARG A 97 -2.76 10.37 -18.88
CA ARG A 97 -2.85 10.13 -20.33
C ARG A 97 -1.55 10.43 -21.07
N ASN A 98 -0.68 11.27 -20.50
CA ASN A 98 0.56 11.76 -21.10
C ASN A 98 1.80 10.94 -20.73
N TRP A 99 1.64 9.79 -20.05
CA TRP A 99 2.75 8.94 -19.57
C TRP A 99 3.78 8.59 -20.65
N TYR A 100 3.33 8.44 -21.91
CA TYR A 100 4.15 7.99 -23.03
C TYR A 100 5.23 9.01 -23.43
N TRP A 101 5.11 10.28 -23.03
CA TRP A 101 6.14 11.29 -23.29
C TRP A 101 7.46 10.98 -22.57
N LEU A 102 7.42 10.24 -21.45
CA LEU A 102 8.62 9.78 -20.76
C LEU A 102 9.50 8.85 -21.61
N TYR A 103 8.99 8.28 -22.70
CA TYR A 103 9.73 7.42 -23.61
C TYR A 103 10.15 8.10 -24.91
N GLN A 104 10.10 9.44 -24.96
CA GLN A 104 10.57 10.24 -26.10
C GLN A 104 11.80 11.07 -25.70
N PRO A 105 13.00 10.45 -25.63
CA PRO A 105 14.22 11.13 -25.18
C PRO A 105 14.59 12.29 -26.11
N THR A 106 15.04 13.39 -25.50
CA THR A 106 15.61 14.56 -26.22
C THR A 106 17.11 14.71 -25.94
N SER A 107 17.56 14.26 -24.76
CA SER A 107 18.96 14.16 -24.39
C SER A 107 19.16 13.07 -23.32
N TYR A 108 20.42 12.77 -23.00
CA TYR A 108 20.80 11.84 -21.94
C TYR A 108 21.10 12.52 -20.60
N GLN A 109 20.86 13.84 -20.49
CA GLN A 109 20.96 14.54 -19.21
C GLN A 109 19.88 14.03 -18.26
N ILE A 110 20.23 13.85 -16.98
CA ILE A 110 19.28 13.39 -15.97
C ILE A 110 18.36 14.54 -15.56
N GLY A 111 17.08 14.24 -15.45
CA GLY A 111 16.02 15.13 -15.00
C GLY A 111 15.01 15.45 -16.09
N ASN A 112 13.74 15.53 -15.70
CA ASN A 112 12.65 15.98 -16.55
C ASN A 112 11.50 16.54 -15.70
N ARG A 113 10.62 17.34 -16.31
CA ARG A 113 9.49 17.97 -15.62
C ARG A 113 8.56 16.98 -14.91
N TYR A 114 8.46 15.74 -15.39
CA TYR A 114 7.53 14.76 -14.84
C TYR A 114 8.01 14.19 -13.52
N LEU A 115 9.27 13.72 -13.47
CA LEU A 115 9.82 12.96 -12.33
C LEU A 115 10.65 13.82 -11.36
N GLY A 116 11.31 14.88 -11.85
CA GLY A 116 12.17 15.74 -11.05
C GLY A 116 13.56 15.98 -11.65
N THR A 117 14.43 16.60 -10.87
CA THR A 117 15.80 16.98 -11.23
C THR A 117 16.82 15.87 -10.95
N GLU A 118 18.04 15.99 -11.49
CA GLU A 118 19.15 15.10 -11.15
C GLU A 118 19.49 15.11 -9.65
N GLN A 119 19.40 16.28 -9.00
CA GLN A 119 19.66 16.38 -7.57
C GLN A 119 18.62 15.61 -6.76
N GLU A 120 17.32 15.77 -7.08
CA GLU A 120 16.25 15.01 -6.44
C GLU A 120 16.40 13.49 -6.68
N PHE A 121 16.86 13.08 -7.86
CA PHE A 121 17.17 11.67 -8.14
C PHE A 121 18.31 11.14 -7.24
N LYS A 122 19.37 11.92 -7.02
CA LYS A 122 20.47 11.56 -6.12
C LYS A 122 19.99 11.52 -4.66
N ASP A 123 19.20 12.50 -4.25
CA ASP A 123 18.70 12.64 -2.89
C ASP A 123 17.72 11.52 -2.51
N MET A 124 16.95 11.01 -3.48
CA MET A 124 16.07 9.85 -3.30
C MET A 124 16.79 8.60 -2.79
N TRP A 125 18.09 8.47 -3.04
CA TRP A 125 18.87 7.33 -2.57
C TRP A 125 19.54 7.54 -1.21
N GLN A 126 19.56 8.76 -0.68
CA GLN A 126 20.11 9.05 0.65
C GLN A 126 19.41 8.26 1.78
N PRO A 127 18.06 8.12 1.78
CA PRO A 127 17.37 7.27 2.75
C PRO A 127 17.82 5.81 2.71
N ARG A 128 18.32 5.30 1.57
CA ARG A 128 18.82 3.92 1.47
C ARG A 128 19.99 3.67 2.42
N ILE A 129 20.85 4.66 2.65
CA ILE A 129 21.94 4.56 3.65
C ILE A 129 21.39 4.35 5.06
N LYS A 130 20.22 4.91 5.37
CA LYS A 130 19.57 4.76 6.67
C LYS A 130 18.77 3.46 6.80
N TYR A 131 18.34 2.90 5.67
CA TYR A 131 17.32 1.86 5.65
C TYR A 131 17.79 0.52 5.05
N GLY A 132 18.97 0.44 4.44
CA GLY A 132 19.49 -0.77 3.78
C GLY A 132 19.01 -0.84 2.33
#